data_AF-A0A6A5FRF4-F1
#
_entry.id   AF-A0A6A5FRF4-F1
#
_cell.length_a   1.000
_cell.length_b   1.000
_cell.length_c   1.000
_cell.angle_alpha   90.00
_cell.angle_beta   90.00
_cell.angle_gamma   90.00
#
_symmetry.space_group_name_H-M   'P 1'
#
loop_
_entity.id
_entity.type
_entity.pdbx_description
1 polymer ?
#
loop_
_entity_poly.entity_id
_entity_poly.type
_entity_poly.pdbx_seq_one_letter_code
_entity_poly.pdbx_strand_id
1 'polypeptide(L)'
;MMETTFPLCRQTIVMSCPPVNDLMDLWPALKIESELYAEFQRITNQNLPNTCYAELDRYLPRLMTLFRRKASKTGKTADALAEILKIHDEQNLHR
;
A
#
# COMPACT_ATOMS: atom_id res chain seq x y z
N MET A 1 -10.47 16.58 9.74
CA MET A 1 -10.18 16.99 11.14
C MET A 1 -8.67 17.19 11.36
N MET A 2 -7.81 16.62 10.50
CA MET A 2 -6.36 16.80 10.55
C MET A 2 -5.84 18.08 9.89
N GLU A 3 -6.61 18.70 8.99
CA GLU A 3 -6.17 19.91 8.28
C GLU A 3 -5.75 21.06 9.21
N THR A 4 -6.47 21.22 10.32
CA THR A 4 -6.26 22.29 11.30
C THR A 4 -5.08 22.02 12.23
N THR A 5 -4.69 20.76 12.40
CA THR A 5 -3.56 20.36 13.25
C THR A 5 -2.28 20.07 12.46
N PHE A 6 -2.36 20.04 11.13
CA PHE A 6 -1.26 19.70 10.25
C PHE A 6 0.06 20.43 10.54
N PRO A 7 0.11 21.77 10.74
CA PRO A 7 1.37 22.45 11.02
C PRO A 7 2.06 21.92 12.28
N LEU A 8 1.28 21.67 13.33
CA LEU A 8 1.77 21.12 14.59
C LEU A 8 2.22 19.67 14.42
N CYS A 9 1.44 18.85 13.70
CA CYS A 9 1.81 17.46 13.44
C CYS A 9 3.15 17.37 12.69
N ARG A 10 3.29 18.13 11.60
CA ARG A 10 4.52 18.21 10.82
C ARG A 10 5.70 18.70 11.64
N GLN A 11 5.51 19.73 12.47
CA GLN A 11 6.56 20.22 13.35
C GLN A 11 7.04 19.12 14.30
N THR A 12 6.13 18.39 14.94
CA THR A 12 6.49 17.26 15.81
C THR A 12 7.28 16.20 15.05
N ILE A 13 6.83 15.75 13.87
CA ILE A 13 7.56 14.75 13.07
C ILE A 13 8.99 15.21 12.77
N VAL A 14 9.14 16.45 12.28
CA VAL A 14 10.45 16.97 11.86
C VAL A 14 11.38 17.19 13.05
N MET A 15 10.84 17.61 14.20
CA MET A 15 11.65 17.98 15.36
C MET A 15 11.97 16.81 16.29
N SER A 16 11.04 15.88 16.48
CA SER A 16 11.22 14.77 17.42
C SER A 16 11.36 13.40 16.76
N CYS A 17 11.06 13.27 15.46
CA CYS A 17 11.13 12.01 14.70
C CYS A 17 10.61 10.80 15.50
N PRO A 18 9.36 10.86 16.03
CA PRO A 18 8.87 9.83 16.92
C PRO A 18 8.68 8.50 16.17
N PRO A 19 8.78 7.36 16.86
CA PRO A 19 8.41 6.06 16.32
C PRO A 19 6.99 6.07 15.73
N VAL A 20 6.76 5.26 14.69
CA VAL A 20 5.45 5.18 14.03
C VAL A 20 4.32 4.84 14.99
N ASN A 21 4.57 3.98 15.98
CA ASN A 21 3.56 3.61 16.98
C ASN A 21 3.09 4.82 17.81
N ASP A 22 4.02 5.63 18.30
CA ASP A 22 3.72 6.83 19.08
C ASP A 22 2.95 7.85 18.23
N LEU A 23 3.32 7.95 16.96
CA LEU A 23 2.68 8.78 15.94
C LEU A 23 1.20 8.39 15.74
N MET A 24 0.92 7.08 15.75
CA MET A 24 -0.43 6.52 15.61
C MET A 24 -1.30 6.72 16.86
N ASP A 25 -0.70 6.91 18.03
CA ASP A 25 -1.41 7.21 19.27
C ASP A 25 -1.64 8.71 19.45
N LEU A 26 -0.68 9.54 19.05
CA LEU A 26 -0.82 11.01 19.03
C LEU A 26 -1.84 11.46 17.98
N TRP A 27 -1.88 10.79 16.81
CA TRP A 27 -2.76 11.12 15.70
C TRP A 27 -3.61 9.93 15.29
N PRO A 28 -4.63 9.58 16.11
CA PRO A 28 -5.48 8.43 15.84
C PRO A 28 -6.23 8.53 14.50
N ALA A 29 -6.43 9.74 13.96
CA ALA A 29 -7.02 9.92 12.63
C ALA A 29 -6.16 9.36 11.48
N LEU A 30 -4.85 9.11 11.67
CA LEU A 30 -4.03 8.39 10.68
C LEU A 30 -4.44 6.93 10.52
N LYS A 31 -5.18 6.37 11.50
CA LYS A 31 -5.83 5.05 11.40
C LYS A 31 -7.04 5.09 10.46
N ILE A 32 -7.54 6.27 10.11
CA ILE A 32 -8.65 6.46 9.18
C ILE A 32 -8.07 6.68 7.78
N GLU A 33 -8.36 5.78 6.87
CA GLU A 33 -7.81 5.75 5.50
C GLU A 33 -7.98 7.08 4.76
N SER A 34 -9.16 7.70 4.83
CA SER A 34 -9.44 8.98 4.15
C SER A 34 -8.60 10.14 4.69
N GLU A 35 -8.36 10.20 6.00
CA GLU A 35 -7.53 11.25 6.59
C GLU A 35 -6.05 10.98 6.28
N LEU A 36 -5.59 9.72 6.28
CA LEU A 36 -4.25 9.36 5.83
C LEU A 36 -4.00 9.79 4.37
N TYR A 37 -4.96 9.57 3.49
CA TYR A 37 -4.87 9.99 2.09
C TYR A 37 -4.85 11.51 1.94
N ALA A 38 -5.71 12.22 2.67
CA ALA A 38 -5.73 13.68 2.64
C ALA A 38 -4.39 14.27 3.13
N GLU A 39 -3.82 13.72 4.20
CA GLU A 39 -2.54 14.17 4.75
C GLU A 39 -1.36 13.83 3.83
N PHE A 40 -1.34 12.63 3.25
CA PHE A 40 -0.33 12.28 2.25
C PHE A 40 -0.38 13.25 1.06
N GLN A 41 -1.57 13.53 0.54
CA GLN A 41 -1.76 14.45 -0.56
C GLN A 41 -1.36 15.88 -0.17
N ARG A 42 -1.68 16.34 1.05
CA ARG A 42 -1.26 17.66 1.55
C ARG A 42 0.26 17.82 1.61
N ILE A 43 0.98 16.76 1.96
CA ILE A 43 2.46 16.77 2.08
C ILE A 43 3.14 16.65 0.71
N THR A 44 2.65 15.74 -0.13
CA THR A 44 3.35 15.30 -1.35
C THR A 44 2.76 15.86 -2.63
N ASN A 45 1.57 16.46 -2.57
CA ASN A 45 0.72 16.81 -3.73
C ASN A 45 0.38 15.62 -4.64
N GLN A 46 0.47 14.39 -4.14
CA GLN A 46 0.13 13.18 -4.88
C GLN A 46 -1.14 12.52 -4.34
N ASN A 47 -1.95 11.98 -5.23
CA ASN A 47 -3.07 11.13 -4.85
C ASN A 47 -2.54 9.73 -4.53
N LEU A 48 -2.47 9.36 -3.24
CA LEU A 48 -1.84 8.12 -2.81
C LEU A 48 -2.48 6.87 -3.45
N PRO A 49 -3.82 6.68 -3.42
CA PRO A 49 -4.44 5.51 -4.03
C PRO A 49 -4.10 5.37 -5.51
N ASN A 50 -4.31 6.43 -6.30
CA ASN A 50 -4.07 6.39 -7.75
C ASN A 50 -2.61 6.11 -8.07
N THR A 51 -1.68 6.74 -7.34
CA THR A 51 -0.24 6.54 -7.53
C THR A 51 0.17 5.12 -7.15
N CYS A 52 -0.34 4.61 -6.02
CA CYS A 52 -0.07 3.25 -5.55
C CYS A 52 -0.57 2.20 -6.55
N TYR A 53 -1.82 2.30 -6.99
CA TYR A 53 -2.39 1.36 -7.96
C TYR A 53 -1.69 1.44 -9.32
N ALA A 54 -1.37 2.65 -9.80
CA ALA A 54 -0.64 2.81 -11.06
C ALA A 54 0.76 2.15 -11.01
N GLU A 55 1.50 2.31 -9.91
CA GLU A 55 2.79 1.65 -9.76
C GLU A 55 2.64 0.13 -9.55
N LEU A 56 1.60 -0.33 -8.85
CA LEU A 56 1.29 -1.75 -8.76
C LEU A 56 1.02 -2.34 -10.15
N ASP A 57 0.17 -1.71 -10.96
CA ASP A 57 -0.13 -2.14 -12.33
C ASP A 57 1.14 -2.16 -13.20
N ARG A 58 1.99 -1.15 -13.05
CA ARG A 58 3.29 -1.06 -13.74
C ARG A 58 4.21 -2.24 -13.42
N TYR A 59 4.29 -2.65 -12.15
CA TYR A 59 5.18 -3.74 -11.73
C TYR A 59 4.54 -5.12 -11.76
N LEU A 60 3.20 -5.21 -11.83
CA LEU A 60 2.45 -6.45 -11.78
C LEU A 60 2.92 -7.48 -12.83
N PRO A 61 3.18 -7.13 -14.11
CA PRO A 61 3.68 -8.11 -15.08
C PRO A 61 4.98 -8.80 -14.63
N ARG A 62 5.92 -8.03 -14.06
CA ARG A 62 7.20 -8.54 -13.57
C ARG A 62 7.01 -9.40 -12.32
N LEU A 63 6.14 -8.97 -11.40
CA LEU A 63 5.77 -9.77 -10.23
C LEU A 63 5.13 -11.09 -10.62
N MET A 64 4.23 -11.08 -11.62
CA MET A 64 3.59 -12.30 -12.14
C MET A 64 4.60 -13.29 -12.72
N THR A 65 5.63 -12.83 -13.44
CA THR A 65 6.72 -13.71 -13.88
C THR A 65 7.44 -14.37 -12.70
N LEU A 66 7.74 -13.61 -11.65
CA LEU A 66 8.41 -14.12 -10.45
C LEU A 66 7.52 -15.11 -9.69
N PHE A 67 6.23 -14.80 -9.56
CA PHE A 67 5.26 -15.66 -8.88
C PHE A 67 5.03 -16.97 -9.63
N ARG A 68 4.90 -16.94 -10.96
CA ARG A 68 4.81 -18.16 -11.79
C ARG A 68 6.05 -19.04 -11.63
N ARG A 69 7.26 -18.44 -11.63
CA ARG A 69 8.51 -19.19 -11.37
C ARG A 69 8.57 -19.77 -9.96
N LYS A 70 7.94 -19.13 -8.98
CA LYS A 70 7.88 -19.64 -7.60
C LYS A 70 6.82 -20.73 -7.46
N ALA A 71 5.69 -20.61 -8.13
CA ALA A 71 4.59 -21.58 -8.17
C ALA A 71 4.98 -22.89 -8.86
N SER A 72 5.93 -22.85 -9.80
CA SER A 72 6.46 -24.06 -10.45
C SER A 72 7.42 -24.88 -9.55
N LYS A 73 7.63 -24.46 -8.31
CA LYS A 73 8.42 -25.19 -7.31
C LYS A 73 7.49 -26.02 -6.42
N THR A 74 8.07 -26.79 -5.51
CA THR A 74 7.30 -27.58 -4.54
C THR A 74 7.17 -26.88 -3.18
N GLY A 75 6.08 -27.17 -2.47
CA GLY A 75 5.84 -26.76 -1.10
C GLY A 75 4.67 -25.80 -0.96
N LYS A 76 4.15 -25.69 0.27
CA LYS A 76 2.87 -25.01 0.59
C LYS A 76 2.71 -23.62 -0.04
N THR A 77 3.77 -22.81 -0.05
CA THR A 77 3.73 -21.46 -0.67
C THR A 77 3.64 -21.53 -2.19
N ALA A 78 4.33 -22.47 -2.83
CA ALA A 78 4.24 -22.66 -4.27
C ALA A 78 2.86 -23.16 -4.68
N ASP A 79 2.31 -24.10 -3.92
CA ASP A 79 0.95 -24.63 -4.12
C ASP A 79 -0.12 -23.52 -3.99
N ALA A 80 0.00 -22.69 -2.94
CA ALA A 80 -0.90 -21.54 -2.76
C ALA A 80 -0.78 -20.51 -3.89
N LEU A 81 0.44 -20.22 -4.36
CA LEU A 81 0.65 -19.33 -5.51
C LEU A 81 0.07 -19.93 -6.80
N ALA A 82 0.21 -21.23 -7.02
CA ALA A 82 -0.35 -21.91 -8.18
C ALA A 82 -1.88 -21.79 -8.22
N GLU A 83 -2.55 -21.95 -7.07
CA GLU A 83 -4.01 -21.80 -6.98
C GLU A 83 -4.46 -20.36 -7.25
N ILE A 84 -3.77 -19.36 -6.67
CA ILE A 84 -4.06 -17.94 -6.92
C ILE A 84 -3.90 -17.61 -8.41
N LEU A 85 -2.82 -18.09 -9.03
CA LEU A 85 -2.54 -17.87 -10.45
C LEU A 85 -3.58 -18.53 -11.36
N LYS A 86 -4.04 -19.73 -11.01
CA LYS A 86 -5.12 -20.42 -11.73
C LYS A 86 -6.40 -19.60 -11.74
N ILE A 87 -6.85 -19.11 -10.58
CA ILE A 87 -8.05 -18.25 -10.45
C ILE A 87 -7.88 -16.97 -11.27
N HIS A 88 -6.70 -16.35 -11.22
CA HIS A 88 -6.40 -15.15 -12.00
C HIS A 88 -6.48 -15.41 -13.52
N ASP A 89 -5.88 -16.50 -14.00
CA ASP A 89 -5.88 -16.83 -15.43
C ASP A 89 -7.31 -17.15 -15.92
N GLU A 90 -8.13 -17.82 -15.10
CA GLU A 90 -9.56 -18.07 -15.38
C GLU A 90 -10.36 -16.76 -15.50
N GLN A 91 -10.16 -15.80 -14.59
CA GLN A 91 -10.85 -14.50 -14.64
C GLN A 91 -10.46 -13.66 -15.87
N ASN A 92 -9.20 -13.72 -16.30
CA ASN A 92 -8.75 -12.99 -17.49
C ASN A 92 -9.29 -13.60 -18.80
N LEU A 93 -9.58 -14.90 -18.83
CA LEU A 93 -10.17 -15.53 -20.03
C LEU A 93 -11.61 -15.07 -20.30
N HIS A 94 -12.31 -14.58 -19.27
CA HIS A 94 -13.71 -14.16 -19.32
C HIS A 94 -13.89 -12.64 -19.43
N ARG A 95 -12.82 -11.90 -19.70
CA ARG A 95 -12.79 -10.44 -19.78
C ARG A 95 -12.44 -9.98 -21.19
#